data_AF-A0A819T852-F1
#
_entry.id   AF-A0A819T852-F1
#
_cell.length_a   1.000
_cell.length_b   1.000
_cell.length_c   1.000
_cell.angle_alpha   90.00
_cell.angle_beta   90.00
_cell.angle_gamma   90.00
#
_symmetry.space_group_name_H-M   'P 1'
#
loop_
_entity.id
_entity.type
_entity.pdbx_description
1 polymer ?
#
loop_
_entity_poly.entity_id
_entity_poly.type
_entity_poly.pdbx_seq_one_letter_code
_entity_poly.pdbx_strand_id
1 'polypeptide(L)'
;MYDKKNELLIHVNKTSAFVTIQENTCDEQTQVDIFERLSSIENSYNDRFIEWWTHEDVLNFLHDKRLDVIRTLFEYEQQFDGHSLYILYKQCQSNTQSTYQVLNTQLNQLHDRTLPYFTFIHFVSELEKQFNPLDIKQYIRYLLWIIYAKIRQKCF
;
A
#
# COMPACT_ATOMS: atom_id res chain seq x y z
N MET A 1 26.67 -6.54 -38.50
CA MET A 1 27.83 -6.35 -37.62
C MET A 1 27.29 -5.74 -36.34
N TYR A 2 27.17 -6.55 -35.28
CA TYR A 2 26.73 -6.09 -33.97
C TYR A 2 27.80 -5.17 -33.36
N ASP A 3 27.33 -4.23 -32.53
CA ASP A 3 27.86 -3.90 -31.19
C ASP A 3 28.16 -2.41 -30.97
N LYS A 4 27.19 -1.72 -30.34
CA LYS A 4 27.45 -0.66 -29.36
C LYS A 4 26.43 -0.80 -28.24
N LYS A 5 26.83 -1.53 -27.20
CA LYS A 5 26.22 -1.54 -25.86
C LYS A 5 25.79 -0.14 -25.40
N ASN A 6 24.48 0.07 -25.25
CA ASN A 6 23.92 1.08 -24.36
C ASN A 6 24.00 0.54 -22.93
N GLU A 7 25.15 0.70 -22.28
CA GLU A 7 25.27 0.47 -20.84
C GLU A 7 24.70 1.69 -20.11
N LEU A 8 23.48 1.54 -19.57
CA LEU A 8 22.90 2.47 -18.59
C LEU A 8 23.72 2.39 -17.30
N LEU A 9 24.68 3.30 -17.14
CA LEU A 9 25.45 3.48 -15.91
C LEU A 9 24.57 4.17 -14.85
N ILE A 10 23.93 3.38 -14.00
CA ILE A 10 23.23 3.87 -12.81
C ILE A 10 24.29 4.15 -11.72
N HIS A 11 24.77 5.39 -11.64
CA HIS A 11 25.57 5.85 -10.50
C HIS A 11 24.66 6.20 -9.32
N VAL A 12 24.48 5.26 -8.40
CA VAL A 12 23.84 5.52 -7.09
C VAL A 12 24.89 6.13 -6.16
N ASN A 13 24.90 7.46 -6.03
CA ASN A 13 25.77 8.13 -5.08
C ASN A 13 25.18 8.03 -3.67
N LYS A 14 25.90 7.39 -2.74
CA LYS A 14 25.40 6.99 -1.40
C LYS A 14 25.16 8.15 -0.40
N THR A 15 25.30 9.40 -0.80
CA THR A 15 25.28 10.55 0.14
C THR A 15 24.37 11.70 -0.24
N SER A 16 23.57 11.59 -1.31
CA SER A 16 22.56 12.60 -1.62
C SER A 16 21.49 11.99 -2.53
N ALA A 17 20.25 11.91 -2.05
CA ALA A 17 19.10 11.47 -2.82
C ALA A 17 18.64 12.57 -3.79
N PHE A 18 19.51 12.97 -4.72
CA PHE A 18 19.14 13.79 -5.87
C PHE A 18 19.43 12.97 -7.13
N VAL A 19 18.37 12.42 -7.70
CA VAL A 19 18.38 11.95 -9.08
C VAL A 19 18.34 13.20 -9.96
N THR A 20 19.49 13.61 -10.49
CA THR A 20 19.52 14.63 -11.54
C THR A 20 19.10 13.95 -12.84
N ILE A 21 17.81 14.06 -13.17
CA ILE A 21 17.32 13.70 -14.51
C ILE A 21 17.88 14.77 -15.44
N GLN A 22 18.86 14.40 -16.27
CA GLN A 22 19.26 15.28 -17.37
C GLN A 22 18.07 15.41 -18.30
N GLU A 23 17.51 16.62 -18.38
CA GLU A 23 16.56 17.02 -19.41
C GLU A 23 17.22 16.82 -20.77
N ASN A 24 16.98 15.69 -21.42
CA ASN A 24 17.08 15.63 -22.87
C ASN A 24 16.17 14.53 -23.41
N THR A 25 15.23 15.01 -24.23
CA THR A 25 14.35 14.29 -25.15
C THR A 25 13.37 13.31 -24.52
N CYS A 26 12.13 13.80 -24.43
CA CYS A 26 10.88 13.04 -24.34
C CYS A 26 10.78 12.08 -25.54
N ASP A 27 11.39 10.91 -25.43
CA ASP A 27 11.19 9.83 -26.39
C ASP A 27 10.05 8.97 -25.84
N GLU A 28 8.83 9.18 -26.36
CA GLU A 28 7.58 8.54 -25.91
C GLU A 28 7.72 7.01 -25.80
N GLN A 29 8.56 6.40 -26.64
CA GLN A 29 8.83 4.97 -26.65
C GLN A 29 9.55 4.45 -25.38
N THR A 30 10.47 5.24 -24.82
CA THR A 30 11.22 4.86 -23.60
C THR A 30 10.35 5.02 -22.34
N GLN A 31 9.40 5.96 -22.37
CA GLN A 31 8.42 6.13 -21.30
C GLN A 31 7.39 4.99 -21.28
N VAL A 32 6.97 4.49 -22.45
CA VAL A 32 6.05 3.34 -22.56
C VAL A 32 6.68 2.03 -22.07
N ASP A 33 7.96 1.77 -22.36
CA ASP A 33 8.65 0.56 -21.87
C ASP A 33 8.87 0.53 -20.35
N ILE A 34 9.11 1.70 -19.74
CA ILE A 34 9.14 1.85 -18.27
C ILE A 34 7.71 1.69 -17.71
N PHE A 35 6.70 2.21 -18.41
CA PHE A 35 5.29 2.16 -18.04
C PHE A 35 4.69 0.75 -18.08
N GLU A 36 4.95 -0.06 -19.11
CA GLU A 36 4.53 -1.47 -19.16
C GLU A 36 5.23 -2.30 -18.09
N ARG A 37 6.51 -2.02 -17.83
CA ARG A 37 7.25 -2.68 -16.75
C ARG A 37 6.74 -2.30 -15.36
N LEU A 38 6.39 -1.04 -15.10
CA LEU A 38 5.84 -0.61 -13.82
C LEU A 38 4.38 -1.06 -13.60
N SER A 39 3.54 -1.03 -14.64
CA SER A 39 2.16 -1.55 -14.57
C SER A 39 2.11 -3.07 -14.40
N SER A 40 3.11 -3.81 -14.90
CA SER A 40 3.23 -5.25 -14.64
C SER A 40 3.68 -5.61 -13.21
N ILE A 41 4.10 -4.63 -12.41
CA ILE A 41 4.52 -4.81 -10.99
C ILE A 41 3.34 -4.59 -10.03
N GLU A 42 2.17 -4.12 -10.49
CA GLU A 42 1.03 -3.71 -9.64
C GLU A 42 -0.06 -4.76 -9.41
N ASN A 43 0.19 -6.06 -9.62
CA ASN A 43 -0.86 -7.08 -9.41
C ASN A 43 -1.04 -7.54 -7.96
N SER A 44 -0.09 -7.26 -7.08
CA SER A 44 -0.18 -7.61 -5.66
C SER A 44 -0.58 -6.39 -4.84
N TYR A 45 -1.57 -6.53 -3.96
CA TYR A 45 -1.95 -5.45 -3.04
C TYR A 45 -0.77 -5.00 -2.16
N ASN A 46 0.18 -5.90 -1.87
CA ASN A 46 1.39 -5.62 -1.09
C ASN A 46 2.34 -4.62 -1.76
N ASP A 47 2.22 -4.42 -3.08
CA ASP A 47 3.05 -3.46 -3.81
C ASP A 47 2.40 -2.08 -3.96
N ARG A 48 1.11 -1.95 -3.63
CA ARG A 48 0.34 -0.71 -3.71
C ARG A 48 0.28 0.01 -2.36
N PHE A 49 0.10 1.33 -2.43
CA PHE A 49 -0.24 2.13 -1.26
C PHE A 49 -1.59 1.69 -0.71
N ILE A 50 -1.69 1.65 0.61
CA ILE A 50 -2.89 1.20 1.31
C ILE A 50 -4.09 2.12 1.01
N GLU A 51 -3.88 3.40 0.74
CA GLU A 51 -4.94 4.32 0.29
C GLU A 51 -5.57 3.91 -1.05
N TRP A 52 -4.92 3.02 -1.81
CA TRP A 52 -5.43 2.48 -3.07
C TRP A 52 -5.83 1.01 -2.97
N TRP A 53 -5.82 0.44 -1.76
CA TRP A 53 -6.37 -0.88 -1.56
C TRP A 53 -7.86 -0.83 -1.75
N THR A 54 -8.33 -1.64 -2.68
CA THR A 54 -9.74 -1.94 -2.87
C THR A 54 -10.26 -2.78 -1.70
N HIS A 55 -11.57 -2.99 -1.69
CA HIS A 55 -12.17 -3.91 -0.75
C HIS A 55 -11.55 -5.31 -0.80
N GLU A 56 -11.34 -5.86 -2.00
CA GLU A 56 -10.72 -7.17 -2.19
C GLU A 56 -9.29 -7.22 -1.65
N ASP A 57 -8.52 -6.14 -1.83
CA ASP A 57 -7.16 -6.02 -1.31
C ASP A 57 -7.10 -6.08 0.21
N VAL A 58 -8.05 -5.43 0.88
CA VAL A 58 -8.19 -5.48 2.33
C VAL A 58 -8.54 -6.89 2.79
N LEU A 59 -9.47 -7.58 2.11
CA LEU A 59 -9.82 -8.96 2.46
C LEU A 59 -8.64 -9.92 2.26
N ASN A 60 -7.89 -9.75 1.17
CA ASN A 60 -6.69 -10.52 0.87
C ASN A 60 -5.60 -10.29 1.92
N PHE A 61 -5.37 -9.03 2.32
CA PHE A 61 -4.48 -8.70 3.43
C PHE A 61 -4.88 -9.43 4.73
N LEU A 62 -6.15 -9.34 5.13
CA LEU A 62 -6.63 -9.98 6.35
C LEU A 62 -6.49 -11.50 6.28
N HIS A 63 -6.73 -12.11 5.12
CA HIS A 63 -6.54 -13.54 4.91
C HIS A 63 -5.06 -13.94 5.01
N ASP A 64 -4.16 -13.24 4.33
CA ASP A 64 -2.72 -13.52 4.34
C ASP A 64 -2.12 -13.43 5.74
N LYS A 65 -2.65 -12.53 6.58
CA LYS A 65 -2.27 -12.36 7.98
C LYS A 65 -2.97 -13.31 8.95
N ARG A 66 -3.78 -14.25 8.45
CA ARG A 66 -4.57 -15.19 9.26
C ARG A 66 -5.49 -14.48 10.25
N LEU A 67 -6.05 -13.36 9.82
CA LEU A 67 -7.02 -12.54 10.57
C LEU A 67 -8.45 -12.81 10.07
N ASP A 68 -8.75 -14.06 9.71
CA ASP A 68 -10.03 -14.44 9.11
C ASP A 68 -11.24 -14.11 10.00
N VAL A 69 -11.07 -14.15 11.32
CA VAL A 69 -12.11 -13.75 12.29
C VAL A 69 -12.47 -12.26 12.17
N ILE A 70 -11.51 -11.42 11.84
CA ILE A 70 -11.74 -9.99 11.60
C ILE A 70 -12.20 -9.78 10.15
N ARG A 71 -11.67 -10.56 9.20
CA ARG A 71 -12.10 -10.54 7.80
C ARG A 71 -13.62 -10.70 7.65
N THR A 72 -14.23 -11.58 8.43
CA THR A 72 -15.69 -11.81 8.39
C THR A 72 -16.54 -10.59 8.77
N LEU A 73 -15.96 -9.61 9.49
CA LEU A 73 -16.66 -8.35 9.77
C LEU A 73 -16.85 -7.51 8.50
N PHE A 74 -15.89 -7.59 7.58
CA PHE A 74 -15.83 -6.71 6.42
C PHE A 74 -16.22 -7.40 5.12
N GLU A 75 -16.22 -8.74 5.07
CA GLU A 75 -16.48 -9.56 3.87
C GLU A 75 -17.78 -9.21 3.10
N TYR A 76 -18.76 -8.59 3.77
CA TYR A 76 -20.03 -8.18 3.18
C TYR A 76 -20.20 -6.66 3.06
N GLU A 77 -19.24 -5.87 3.55
CA GLU A 77 -19.24 -4.41 3.43
C GLU A 77 -18.56 -3.99 2.12
N GLN A 78 -19.36 -3.74 1.09
CA GLN A 78 -18.86 -3.42 -0.27
C GLN A 78 -17.96 -2.18 -0.36
N GLN A 79 -17.89 -1.36 0.69
CA GLN A 79 -17.14 -0.10 0.72
C GLN A 79 -15.96 -0.12 1.72
N PHE A 80 -15.64 -1.25 2.34
CA PHE A 80 -14.53 -1.31 3.28
C PHE A 80 -13.20 -1.43 2.54
N ASP A 81 -12.66 -0.28 2.15
CA ASP A 81 -11.41 -0.11 1.42
C ASP A 81 -10.23 0.24 2.34
N GLY A 82 -9.05 0.44 1.76
CA GLY A 82 -7.86 0.77 2.56
C GLY A 82 -7.92 2.12 3.26
N HIS A 83 -8.71 3.08 2.76
CA HIS A 83 -9.00 4.31 3.48
C HIS A 83 -9.82 4.05 4.75
N SER A 84 -10.85 3.21 4.65
CA SER A 84 -11.66 2.76 5.79
C SER A 84 -10.82 2.01 6.81
N LEU A 85 -9.91 1.15 6.33
CA LEU A 85 -8.96 0.42 7.17
C LEU A 85 -8.00 1.37 7.90
N TYR A 86 -7.56 2.46 7.26
CA TYR A 86 -6.74 3.50 7.89
C TYR A 86 -7.52 4.23 8.99
N ILE A 87 -8.77 4.61 8.75
CA ILE A 87 -9.60 5.26 9.78
C ILE A 87 -9.75 4.33 10.99
N LEU A 88 -10.03 3.05 10.75
CA LEU A 88 -10.13 2.04 11.81
C LEU A 88 -8.81 1.92 12.58
N TYR A 89 -7.67 1.90 11.89
CA TYR A 89 -6.35 1.91 12.53
C TYR A 89 -6.18 3.12 13.47
N LYS A 90 -6.53 4.33 13.01
CA LYS A 90 -6.45 5.55 13.84
C LYS A 90 -7.36 5.44 15.07
N GLN A 91 -8.54 4.86 14.94
CA GLN A 91 -9.45 4.60 16.07
C GLN A 91 -8.86 3.58 17.05
N CYS A 92 -8.20 2.52 16.56
CA CYS A 92 -7.49 1.56 17.40
C CYS A 92 -6.36 2.23 18.20
N GLN A 93 -5.65 3.20 17.62
CA GLN A 93 -4.60 3.96 18.33
C GLN A 93 -5.16 4.92 19.37
N SER A 94 -6.22 5.65 19.05
CA SER A 94 -6.77 6.67 19.95
C SER A 94 -7.62 6.09 21.08
N ASN A 95 -8.35 5.01 20.83
CA ASN A 95 -9.35 4.46 21.76
C ASN A 95 -9.38 2.92 21.75
N THR A 96 -8.22 2.28 21.93
CA THR A 96 -8.02 0.82 21.78
C THR A 96 -9.10 -0.05 22.42
N GLN A 97 -9.42 0.20 23.69
CA GLN A 97 -10.40 -0.60 24.43
C GLN A 97 -11.82 -0.45 23.89
N SER A 98 -12.21 0.78 23.52
CA SER A 98 -13.53 1.07 22.98
C SER A 98 -13.69 0.44 21.59
N THR A 99 -12.69 0.62 20.72
CA THR A 99 -12.67 0.05 19.37
C THR A 99 -12.74 -1.47 19.41
N TYR A 100 -12.00 -2.12 20.33
CA TYR A 100 -12.11 -3.55 20.56
C TYR A 100 -13.54 -3.97 20.96
N GLN A 101 -14.17 -3.27 21.90
CA GLN A 101 -15.53 -3.59 22.35
C GLN A 101 -16.55 -3.47 21.21
N VAL A 102 -16.42 -2.44 20.37
CA VAL A 102 -17.29 -2.25 19.20
C VAL A 102 -17.12 -3.41 18.22
N LEU A 103 -15.89 -3.72 17.82
CA LEU A 103 -15.63 -4.82 16.87
C LEU A 103 -16.07 -6.18 17.43
N ASN A 104 -15.83 -6.44 18.72
CA ASN A 104 -16.27 -7.67 19.38
C ASN A 104 -17.80 -7.78 19.43
N THR A 105 -18.48 -6.66 19.69
CA THR A 105 -19.95 -6.61 19.71
C THR A 105 -20.51 -6.87 18.31
N GLN A 106 -19.95 -6.23 17.29
CA GLN A 106 -20.37 -6.44 15.89
C GLN A 106 -20.13 -7.89 15.45
N LEU A 107 -18.99 -8.47 15.80
CA LEU A 107 -18.68 -9.86 15.48
C LEU A 107 -19.67 -10.83 16.13
N ASN A 108 -20.03 -10.58 17.38
CA ASN A 108 -21.01 -11.39 18.09
C ASN A 108 -22.40 -11.26 17.47
N GLN A 109 -22.81 -10.05 17.10
CA GLN A 109 -24.12 -9.81 16.48
C GLN A 109 -24.26 -10.43 15.09
N LEU A 110 -23.20 -10.36 14.27
CA LEU A 110 -23.24 -10.81 12.88
C LEU A 110 -22.99 -12.32 12.75
N HIS A 111 -22.09 -12.87 13.57
CA HIS A 111 -21.54 -14.21 13.36
C HIS A 111 -21.61 -15.11 14.59
N ASP A 112 -22.22 -14.66 15.70
CA ASP A 112 -22.27 -15.35 17.00
C ASP A 112 -20.87 -15.82 17.48
N ARG A 113 -19.87 -14.96 17.23
CA ARG A 113 -18.46 -15.22 17.56
C ARG A 113 -17.93 -14.15 18.50
N THR A 114 -16.94 -14.53 19.31
CA THR A 114 -16.17 -13.60 20.11
C THR A 114 -14.86 -13.28 19.41
N LEU A 115 -14.44 -12.02 19.48
CA LEU A 115 -13.15 -11.58 18.98
C LEU A 115 -12.13 -11.76 20.11
N PRO A 116 -11.18 -12.72 20.02
CA PRO A 116 -10.18 -12.85 21.06
C PRO A 116 -9.32 -11.59 21.11
N TYR A 117 -9.05 -11.09 22.31
CA TYR A 117 -8.25 -9.87 22.47
C TYR A 117 -6.85 -10.01 21.84
N PHE A 118 -6.23 -11.20 21.88
CA PHE A 118 -4.95 -11.43 21.21
C PHE A 118 -5.04 -11.27 19.69
N THR A 119 -6.14 -11.69 19.07
CA THR A 119 -6.39 -11.53 17.63
C THR A 119 -6.53 -10.05 17.27
N PHE A 120 -7.21 -9.29 18.12
CA PHE A 120 -7.31 -7.83 17.98
C PHE A 120 -5.94 -7.15 18.08
N ILE A 121 -5.12 -7.51 19.07
CA ILE A 121 -3.75 -6.98 19.19
C ILE A 121 -2.89 -7.36 17.98
N HIS A 122 -3.01 -8.59 17.49
CA HIS A 122 -2.31 -9.04 16.28
C HIS A 122 -2.73 -8.20 15.06
N PHE A 123 -4.02 -7.95 14.89
CA PHE A 123 -4.53 -7.08 13.83
C PHE A 123 -3.96 -5.67 13.90
N VAL A 124 -4.01 -5.02 15.07
CA VAL A 124 -3.43 -3.68 15.23
C VAL A 124 -1.94 -3.67 14.90
N SER A 125 -1.19 -4.69 15.33
CA SER A 125 0.23 -4.81 15.02
C SER A 125 0.52 -4.96 13.52
N GLU A 126 -0.29 -5.72 12.79
CA GLU A 126 -0.13 -5.83 11.33
C GLU A 126 -0.47 -4.50 10.63
N LEU A 127 -1.46 -3.76 11.11
CA LEU A 127 -1.76 -2.42 10.60
C LEU A 127 -0.64 -1.43 10.89
N GLU A 128 -0.03 -1.47 12.08
CA GLU A 128 1.14 -0.63 12.40
C GLU A 128 2.29 -0.86 11.42
N LYS A 129 2.54 -2.12 11.01
CA LYS A 129 3.57 -2.44 10.01
C LYS A 129 3.26 -1.86 8.64
N GLN A 130 1.98 -1.75 8.26
CA GLN A 130 1.56 -1.19 6.98
C GLN A 130 1.54 0.35 6.99
N PHE A 131 1.11 0.96 8.10
CA PHE A 131 0.88 2.42 8.18
C PHE A 131 2.01 3.22 8.84
N ASN A 132 2.99 2.56 9.46
CA ASN A 132 4.17 3.21 10.01
C ASN A 132 5.39 2.83 9.17
N PRO A 133 5.61 3.48 8.02
CA PRO A 133 6.72 3.15 7.15
C PRO A 133 8.00 3.72 7.75
N LEU A 134 8.64 2.95 8.62
CA LEU A 134 10.09 3.02 8.75
C LEU A 134 10.79 2.47 7.49
N ASP A 135 10.04 1.88 6.56
CA ASP A 135 10.57 1.35 5.31
C ASP A 135 10.80 2.47 4.28
N ILE A 136 12.05 2.90 4.20
CA ILE A 136 12.60 3.83 3.21
C ILE A 136 12.13 3.51 1.79
N LYS A 137 11.86 2.23 1.46
CA LYS A 137 11.35 1.84 0.14
C LYS A 137 9.97 2.40 -0.15
N GLN A 138 9.07 2.40 0.83
CA GLN A 138 7.70 2.88 0.66
C GLN A 138 7.68 4.42 0.55
N TYR A 139 8.56 5.09 1.30
CA TYR A 139 8.78 6.54 1.19
C TYR A 139 9.38 6.94 -0.17
N ILE A 140 10.37 6.20 -0.68
CA ILE A 140 10.94 6.43 -2.02
C ILE A 140 9.88 6.20 -3.10
N ARG A 141 9.06 5.14 -2.99
CA ARG A 141 7.94 4.90 -3.90
C ARG A 141 6.94 6.07 -3.89
N TYR A 142 6.64 6.64 -2.73
CA TYR A 142 5.72 7.77 -2.59
C TYR A 142 6.28 9.04 -3.26
N LEU A 143 7.58 9.30 -3.08
CA LEU A 143 8.26 10.42 -3.74
C LEU A 143 8.29 10.26 -5.26
N LEU A 144 8.61 9.06 -5.77
CA LEU A 144 8.57 8.76 -7.20
C LEU A 144 7.16 8.98 -7.79
N TRP A 145 6.13 8.65 -7.02
CA TRP A 145 4.75 8.88 -7.43
C TRP A 145 4.34 10.36 -7.43
N ILE A 146 4.73 11.16 -6.42
CA ILE A 146 4.48 12.63 -6.45
C ILE A 146 5.11 13.26 -7.69
N ILE A 147 6.31 12.81 -8.04
CA ILE A 147 7.01 13.26 -9.25
C ILE A 147 6.20 12.88 -10.50
N TYR A 148 5.71 11.64 -10.59
CA TYR A 148 4.82 11.17 -11.67
C TYR A 148 3.54 12.02 -11.80
N ALA A 149 2.82 12.26 -10.70
CA ALA A 149 1.58 13.05 -10.70
C ALA A 149 1.82 14.50 -11.17
N LYS A 150 2.95 15.10 -10.79
CA LYS A 150 3.33 16.44 -11.23
C LYS A 150 3.75 16.50 -12.71
N ILE A 151 4.39 15.47 -13.23
CA ILE A 151 4.73 15.38 -14.66
C ILE A 151 3.43 15.26 -15.47
N ARG A 152 2.51 14.40 -15.04
CA ARG A 152 1.22 14.21 -15.72
C ARG A 152 0.39 15.50 -15.82
N GLN A 153 0.36 16.33 -14.78
CA GLN A 153 -0.35 17.62 -14.78
C GLN A 153 0.29 18.68 -15.70
N LYS A 154 1.54 18.50 -16.12
CA LYS A 154 2.24 19.45 -17.01
C LYS A 154 2.20 19.03 -18.48
N CYS A 155 1.93 17.75 -18.75
CA CYS A 155 1.94 17.18 -20.09
C CYS A 155 0.53 16.96 -20.69
N PHE A 156 -0.53 17.25 -19.93
CA PHE A 156 -1.94 17.19 -20.38
C PHE A 156 -2.68 18.47 -19.98
#